data_AF-A0A437CDC0-F1
#
_entry.id   AF-A0A437CDC0-F1
#
_cell.length_a   1.000
_cell.length_b   1.000
_cell.length_c   1.000
_cell.angle_alpha   90.00
_cell.angle_beta   90.00
_cell.angle_gamma   90.00
#
_symmetry.space_group_name_H-M   'P 1'
#
loop_
_entity.id
_entity.type
_entity.pdbx_description
1 polymer ?
#
loop_
_entity_poly.entity_id
_entity_poly.type
_entity_poly.pdbx_seq_one_letter_code
_entity_poly.pdbx_strand_id
1 'polypeptide(L)'
;MASPVSVYNSNSLDPRIRTTPRDSLKMELLADVSLLPGEERVIDKDVIYICPFNGAVKGKVLITNYRLYFKSLDADVLVSLDVPLGAISRVEKMGGASSRGENSYGLDITCKDMRNLRFALKQEGHSRRDLFEILFRFAFPLSHSLSLFAYLNQEKFPENGWSIYKPVEEFRRQGLPNNKWRITFINKNYDLCDTYPTVLAVPFKSTEDDLKRVATFRSRGRIPVLSWIHRENKAVIVRCSQPLVGMSGKRNKDDERYLDLIREANDTTKLTIYDARPSVNAVANKATGGGYEGDEYQNAELVFLDIQNIHVMRESLKKLKDIVYPTWRNPTGCPAWSPHTGWNTSSWCCRGPSRWRTKCPAGTRWWCTAATAGIGRLS
;
A
#
# COMPACT_ATOMS: atom_id res chain seq x y z
N MET A 1 -48.49 50.87 27.69
CA MET A 1 -48.09 52.06 28.49
C MET A 1 -46.77 51.70 29.15
N ALA A 2 -45.68 52.03 28.47
CA ALA A 2 -44.92 53.27 28.65
C ALA A 2 -43.98 53.16 29.87
N SER A 3 -42.72 52.82 29.58
CA SER A 3 -41.60 53.09 30.47
C SER A 3 -41.46 54.59 30.72
N PRO A 4 -40.83 54.98 31.84
CA PRO A 4 -40.02 56.18 31.86
C PRO A 4 -38.56 55.91 32.25
N VAL A 5 -37.69 56.73 31.68
CA VAL A 5 -36.23 56.81 31.85
C VAL A 5 -35.91 57.93 32.84
N SER A 6 -34.86 57.79 33.65
CA SER A 6 -33.97 58.86 34.16
C SER A 6 -32.83 58.22 34.98
N VAL A 7 -31.58 58.16 34.51
CA VAL A 7 -30.48 59.16 34.50
C VAL A 7 -29.90 59.49 35.89
N TYR A 8 -28.75 58.84 36.15
CA TYR A 8 -27.54 59.24 36.89
C TYR A 8 -27.59 59.88 38.28
N ASN A 9 -26.92 59.25 39.27
CA ASN A 9 -25.90 59.96 40.05
C ASN A 9 -24.78 59.07 40.64
N SER A 10 -23.56 59.56 40.39
CA SER A 10 -22.23 59.44 41.02
C SER A 10 -21.88 58.39 42.10
N ASN A 11 -20.83 57.62 41.77
CA ASN A 11 -19.60 57.31 42.54
C ASN A 11 -19.65 56.91 44.02
N SER A 12 -19.28 55.64 44.27
CA SER A 12 -18.36 55.28 45.35
C SER A 12 -17.55 54.02 44.96
N LEU A 13 -16.23 54.15 45.01
CA LEU A 13 -15.20 53.17 44.68
C LEU A 13 -15.18 51.97 45.65
N ASP A 14 -14.96 50.76 45.13
CA ASP A 14 -14.11 49.75 45.80
C ASP A 14 -13.60 48.69 44.78
N PRO A 15 -12.31 48.27 44.80
CA PRO A 15 -11.62 47.65 43.68
C PRO A 15 -11.66 46.13 43.79
N ARG A 16 -12.26 45.47 42.80
CA ARG A 16 -12.01 44.06 42.54
C ARG A 16 -11.62 43.86 41.09
N ILE A 17 -10.31 43.92 40.88
CA ILE A 17 -9.62 43.35 39.73
C ILE A 17 -10.11 41.90 39.58
N ARG A 18 -11.02 41.66 38.64
CA ARG A 18 -11.27 40.32 38.12
C ARG A 18 -10.18 40.06 37.08
N THR A 19 -9.07 39.50 37.55
CA THR A 19 -8.18 38.73 36.70
C THR A 19 -9.00 37.61 36.07
N THR A 20 -9.23 37.71 34.77
CA THR A 20 -9.66 36.58 33.95
C THR A 20 -8.61 35.47 34.11
N PRO A 21 -8.99 34.23 34.49
CA PRO A 21 -8.03 33.15 34.57
C PRO A 21 -7.48 32.87 33.16
N ARG A 22 -6.16 32.92 33.00
CA ARG A 22 -5.43 32.47 31.80
C ARG A 22 -5.69 31.00 31.42
N ASP A 23 -6.45 30.26 32.23
CA ASP A 23 -6.80 28.86 31.97
C ASP A 23 -7.91 28.67 30.93
N SER A 24 -8.70 29.70 30.62
CA SER A 24 -9.76 29.60 29.59
C SER A 24 -9.22 29.44 28.16
N LEU A 25 -7.97 29.84 27.90
CA LEU A 25 -7.33 29.76 26.58
C LEU A 25 -6.68 28.38 26.29
N LYS A 26 -6.63 27.47 27.27
CA LYS A 26 -6.03 26.13 27.08
C LYS A 26 -6.95 25.15 26.35
N MET A 27 -8.24 25.46 26.22
CA MET A 27 -9.26 24.49 25.79
C MET A 27 -9.56 24.46 24.28
N GLU A 28 -8.94 25.32 23.46
CA GLU A 28 -9.38 25.49 22.06
C GLU A 28 -8.34 25.16 20.97
N LEU A 29 -7.07 24.91 21.27
CA LEU A 29 -6.01 24.80 20.22
C LEU A 29 -6.33 23.79 19.09
N LEU A 30 -7.03 22.71 19.43
CA LEU A 30 -7.43 21.67 18.48
C LEU A 30 -8.94 21.67 18.20
N ALA A 31 -9.73 22.51 18.86
CA ALA A 31 -11.19 22.57 18.68
C ALA A 31 -11.56 22.90 17.23
N ASP A 32 -10.73 23.70 16.56
CA ASP A 32 -10.91 24.11 15.16
C ASP A 32 -10.45 23.06 14.13
N VAL A 33 -9.92 21.90 14.57
CA VAL A 33 -9.49 20.85 13.64
C VAL A 33 -10.72 20.29 12.93
N SER A 34 -10.83 20.57 11.63
CA SER A 34 -11.93 20.07 10.80
C SER A 34 -11.85 18.55 10.67
N LEU A 35 -12.90 17.87 11.11
CA LEU A 35 -13.04 16.42 11.02
C LEU A 35 -13.73 16.03 9.72
N LEU A 36 -13.34 14.89 9.15
CA LEU A 36 -14.07 14.30 8.04
C LEU A 36 -15.46 13.79 8.53
N PRO A 37 -16.49 13.77 7.67
CA PRO A 37 -17.74 13.08 8.00
C PRO A 37 -17.50 11.63 8.44
N GLY A 38 -17.93 11.30 9.67
CA GLY A 38 -17.69 9.99 10.30
C GLY A 38 -16.38 9.88 11.10
N GLU A 39 -15.54 10.91 11.08
CA GLU A 39 -14.35 11.01 11.94
C GLU A 39 -14.73 11.52 13.33
N GLU A 40 -14.26 10.82 14.36
CA GLU A 40 -14.55 11.11 15.76
C GLU A 40 -13.27 11.32 16.54
N ARG A 41 -13.28 12.33 17.43
CA ARG A 41 -12.17 12.63 18.34
C ARG A 41 -12.13 11.55 19.43
N VAL A 42 -10.96 10.96 19.65
CA VAL A 42 -10.78 9.91 20.66
C VAL A 42 -10.08 10.47 21.89
N ILE A 43 -8.94 11.13 21.71
CA ILE A 43 -8.16 11.73 22.79
C ILE A 43 -7.29 12.87 22.27
N ASP A 44 -7.09 13.89 23.09
CA ASP A 44 -6.02 14.87 22.92
C ASP A 44 -5.05 14.85 24.12
N LYS A 45 -3.76 15.07 23.85
CA LYS A 45 -2.72 15.03 24.88
C LYS A 45 -1.59 15.99 24.58
N ASP A 46 -1.09 16.67 25.62
CA ASP A 46 0.11 17.50 25.52
C ASP A 46 1.34 16.60 25.36
N VAL A 47 2.13 16.87 24.32
CA VAL A 47 3.32 16.09 23.96
C VAL A 47 4.42 17.01 23.44
N ILE A 48 5.64 16.48 23.37
CA ILE A 48 6.77 17.13 22.71
C ILE A 48 7.09 16.33 21.45
N TYR A 49 6.82 16.89 20.28
CA TYR A 49 7.26 16.29 19.03
C TYR A 49 8.77 16.53 18.86
N ILE A 50 9.54 15.46 18.78
CA ILE A 50 10.98 15.53 18.47
C ILE A 50 11.09 15.54 16.94
N CYS A 51 10.99 16.74 16.36
CA CYS A 51 11.18 16.93 14.93
C CYS A 51 12.65 16.67 14.59
N PRO A 52 12.96 15.75 13.66
CA PRO A 52 14.34 15.51 13.27
C PRO A 52 15.00 16.70 12.58
N PHE A 53 14.22 17.69 12.12
CA PHE A 53 14.68 18.86 11.38
C PHE A 53 14.73 20.14 12.22
N ASN A 54 13.77 20.31 13.13
CA ASN A 54 13.58 21.55 13.91
C ASN A 54 13.79 21.35 15.41
N GLY A 55 14.16 20.14 15.86
CA GLY A 55 14.31 19.84 17.27
C GLY A 55 12.98 19.62 18.00
N ALA A 56 12.99 19.79 19.32
CA ALA A 56 11.85 19.52 20.18
C ALA A 56 10.80 20.63 20.11
N VAL A 57 9.57 20.28 19.74
CA VAL A 57 8.44 21.21 19.63
C VAL A 57 7.33 20.79 20.60
N LYS A 58 7.00 21.67 21.55
CA LYS A 58 5.87 21.47 22.47
C LYS A 58 4.56 21.67 21.70
N GLY A 59 3.63 20.75 21.85
CA GLY A 59 2.35 20.82 21.16
C GLY A 59 1.32 19.89 21.76
N LYS A 60 0.21 19.76 21.04
CA LYS A 60 -0.86 18.83 21.40
C LYS A 60 -1.07 17.85 20.25
N VAL A 61 -1.21 16.58 20.59
CA VAL A 61 -1.60 15.53 19.65
C VAL A 61 -3.07 15.19 19.86
N LEU A 62 -3.85 15.18 18.78
CA LEU A 62 -5.19 14.64 18.69
C LEU A 62 -5.13 13.30 17.96
N ILE A 63 -5.70 12.28 18.57
CA ILE A 63 -5.98 11.00 17.90
C ILE A 63 -7.47 10.95 17.63
N THR A 64 -7.82 10.66 16.39
CA THR A 64 -9.18 10.34 15.97
C THR A 64 -9.29 8.85 15.64
N ASN A 65 -10.46 8.40 15.23
CA ASN A 65 -10.63 7.08 14.62
C ASN A 65 -10.03 6.97 13.19
N TYR A 66 -9.43 8.05 12.65
CA TYR A 66 -8.85 8.11 11.29
C TYR A 66 -7.36 8.50 11.25
N ARG A 67 -6.94 9.51 12.01
CA ARG A 67 -5.60 10.11 11.94
C ARG A 67 -5.03 10.48 13.30
N LEU A 68 -3.71 10.62 13.31
CA LEU A 68 -2.95 11.32 14.33
C LEU A 68 -2.67 12.72 13.79
N TYR A 69 -3.15 13.74 14.50
CA TYR A 69 -2.92 15.14 14.19
C TYR A 69 -2.10 15.80 15.31
N PHE A 70 -0.98 16.44 14.98
CA PHE A 70 -0.19 17.21 15.94
C PHE A 70 -0.15 18.68 15.51
N LYS A 71 -0.22 19.59 16.49
CA LYS A 71 -0.04 21.03 16.28
C LYS A 71 0.80 21.63 17.41
N SER A 72 1.76 22.48 17.04
CA SER A 72 2.54 23.27 17.99
C SER A 72 1.64 24.14 18.90
N LEU A 73 2.06 24.29 20.16
CA LEU A 73 1.47 25.24 21.11
C LEU A 73 1.99 26.68 20.89
N ASP A 74 3.18 26.79 20.31
CA ASP A 74 3.79 28.07 19.95
C ASP A 74 3.28 28.49 18.56
N ALA A 75 2.58 29.63 18.51
CA ALA A 75 1.97 30.17 17.30
C ALA A 75 3.01 30.59 16.25
N ASP A 76 4.23 30.93 16.68
CA ASP A 76 5.32 31.30 15.79
C ASP A 76 5.97 30.06 15.16
N VAL A 77 5.74 28.87 15.73
CA VAL A 77 6.25 27.58 15.24
C VAL A 77 5.16 26.86 14.45
N LEU A 78 5.18 27.04 13.13
CA LEU A 78 4.24 26.43 12.18
C LEU A 78 4.54 24.94 11.90
N VAL A 79 4.64 24.12 12.96
CA VAL A 79 4.81 22.66 12.84
C VAL A 79 3.48 21.98 13.13
N SER A 80 2.93 21.34 12.10
CA SER A 80 1.79 20.44 12.20
C SER A 80 2.08 19.10 11.52
N LEU A 81 1.52 18.03 12.05
CA LEU A 81 1.53 16.72 11.42
C LEU A 81 0.08 16.26 11.23
N ASP A 82 -0.23 15.75 10.05
CA ASP A 82 -1.48 15.04 9.79
C ASP A 82 -1.11 13.68 9.18
N VAL A 83 -1.38 12.62 9.93
CA VAL A 83 -0.92 11.26 9.60
C VAL A 83 -2.11 10.31 9.74
N PRO A 84 -2.67 9.81 8.63
CA PRO A 84 -3.67 8.75 8.68
C PRO A 84 -3.14 7.55 9.46
N LEU A 85 -3.93 7.02 10.37
CA LEU A 85 -3.53 5.92 11.25
C LEU A 85 -3.16 4.66 10.45
N GLY A 86 -3.78 4.44 9.28
CA GLY A 86 -3.42 3.35 8.37
C GLY A 86 -2.00 3.45 7.77
N ALA A 87 -1.37 4.63 7.82
CA ALA A 87 0.03 4.83 7.44
C ALA A 87 1.00 4.37 8.55
N ILE A 88 0.53 4.18 9.78
CA ILE A 88 1.36 3.67 10.87
C ILE A 88 1.62 2.17 10.65
N SER A 89 2.89 1.78 10.75
CA SER A 89 3.33 0.39 10.65
C SER A 89 3.71 -0.23 11.99
N ARG A 90 4.22 0.59 12.91
CA ARG A 90 4.68 0.14 14.23
C ARG A 90 4.62 1.30 15.22
N VAL A 91 4.28 1.01 16.46
CA VAL A 91 4.33 1.95 17.59
C VAL A 91 5.16 1.29 18.68
N GLU A 92 6.20 1.97 19.15
CA GLU A 92 7.13 1.51 20.18
C GLU A 92 7.18 2.50 21.34
N LYS A 93 7.32 1.98 22.57
CA LYS A 93 7.53 2.83 23.75
C LYS A 93 9.02 3.15 23.88
N MET A 94 9.36 4.42 23.97
CA MET A 94 10.71 4.89 24.27
C MET A 94 10.88 5.12 25.77
N GLY A 95 12.04 4.76 26.29
CA GLY A 95 12.43 4.95 27.68
C GLY A 95 11.66 4.08 28.69
N GLY A 96 11.97 4.25 29.97
CA GLY A 96 11.40 3.50 31.08
C GLY A 96 11.58 4.24 32.40
N ALA A 97 11.33 3.55 33.52
CA ALA A 97 11.45 4.13 34.87
C ALA A 97 12.86 4.65 35.20
N SER A 98 13.90 4.11 34.54
CA SER A 98 15.30 4.52 34.70
C SER A 98 15.75 5.59 33.71
N SER A 99 14.89 6.05 32.79
CA SER A 99 15.26 7.03 31.78
C SER A 99 15.34 8.42 32.39
N ARG A 100 16.56 8.95 32.54
CA ARG A 100 16.83 10.28 33.13
C ARG A 100 17.14 11.37 32.10
N GLY A 101 17.24 11.00 30.81
CA GLY A 101 17.56 11.95 29.74
C GLY A 101 16.37 12.85 29.40
N GLU A 102 16.64 14.08 28.98
CA GLU A 102 15.61 14.98 28.47
C GLU A 102 14.91 14.36 27.26
N ASN A 103 13.57 14.42 27.21
CA ASN A 103 12.75 13.86 26.13
C ASN A 103 12.99 12.37 25.82
N SER A 104 13.52 11.61 26.78
CA SER A 104 13.87 10.18 26.60
C SER A 104 12.72 9.20 26.85
N TYR A 105 11.57 9.69 27.32
CA TYR A 105 10.37 8.90 27.61
C TYR A 105 9.24 9.28 26.65
N GLY A 106 8.68 8.31 25.93
CA GLY A 106 7.58 8.60 25.01
C GLY A 106 7.28 7.50 23.99
N LEU A 107 6.92 7.87 22.76
CA LEU A 107 6.59 6.97 21.66
C LEU A 107 7.49 7.18 20.43
N ASP A 108 7.91 6.08 19.79
CA ASP A 108 8.52 6.04 18.47
C ASP A 108 7.54 5.36 17.50
N ILE A 109 7.13 6.07 16.45
CA ILE A 109 6.10 5.63 15.51
C ILE A 109 6.74 5.49 14.15
N THR A 110 6.79 4.26 13.64
CA THR A 110 7.30 3.97 12.30
C THR A 110 6.14 4.03 11.31
N CYS A 111 6.25 4.87 10.28
CA CYS A 111 5.24 5.01 9.23
C CYS A 111 5.68 4.31 7.92
N LYS A 112 4.68 3.92 7.11
CA LYS A 112 4.79 3.27 5.80
C LYS A 112 5.22 4.23 4.69
N ASP A 113 5.06 5.53 4.91
CA ASP A 113 5.43 6.63 4.01
C ASP A 113 6.89 7.10 4.19
N MET A 114 7.76 6.19 4.63
CA MET A 114 9.20 6.42 4.82
C MET A 114 9.59 7.36 5.97
N ARG A 115 8.63 7.74 6.84
CA ARG A 115 8.90 8.60 8.01
C ARG A 115 8.92 7.81 9.33
N ASN A 116 9.57 8.38 10.34
CA ASN A 116 9.42 8.00 11.75
C ASN A 116 9.06 9.26 12.57
N LEU A 117 8.05 9.16 13.41
CA LEU A 117 7.59 10.23 14.28
C LEU A 117 7.96 9.89 15.72
N ARG A 118 8.49 10.88 16.43
CA ARG A 118 8.94 10.69 17.80
C ARG A 118 8.26 11.70 18.72
N PHE A 119 7.55 11.21 19.72
CA PHE A 119 6.85 12.04 20.71
C PHE A 119 7.39 11.75 22.09
N ALA A 120 7.86 12.76 22.81
CA ALA A 120 8.19 12.67 24.22
C ALA A 120 6.98 13.07 25.08
N LEU A 121 6.82 12.38 26.21
CA LEU A 121 5.76 12.55 27.19
C LEU A 121 6.34 12.71 28.59
N LYS A 122 5.58 13.29 29.51
CA LYS A 122 5.94 13.33 30.93
C LYS A 122 5.83 11.93 31.54
N GLN A 123 6.76 11.57 32.42
CA GLN A 123 6.75 10.25 33.08
C GLN A 123 5.60 10.08 34.09
N GLU A 124 5.07 11.20 34.57
CA GLU A 124 3.96 11.27 35.53
C GLU A 124 2.62 10.86 34.89
N GLY A 125 1.70 10.34 35.72
CA GLY A 125 0.30 10.13 35.35
C GLY A 125 0.04 9.10 34.26
N HIS A 126 0.91 8.10 34.10
CA HIS A 126 0.80 7.03 33.08
C HIS A 126 0.61 7.53 31.63
N SER A 127 0.99 8.78 31.35
CA SER A 127 0.59 9.49 30.13
C SER A 127 0.91 8.75 28.82
N ARG A 128 2.09 8.13 28.74
CA ARG A 128 2.55 7.31 27.60
C ARG A 128 1.75 6.03 27.44
N ARG A 129 1.34 5.40 28.54
CA ARG A 129 0.59 4.14 28.48
C ARG A 129 -0.75 4.35 27.80
N ASP A 130 -1.52 5.34 28.25
CA ASP A 130 -2.85 5.60 27.67
C ASP A 130 -2.75 6.01 26.21
N LEU A 131 -1.78 6.89 25.87
CA LEU A 131 -1.60 7.33 24.49
C LEU A 131 -1.18 6.16 23.59
N PHE A 132 -0.28 5.29 24.09
CA PHE A 132 0.11 4.08 23.38
C PHE A 132 -1.07 3.15 23.14
N GLU A 133 -1.85 2.82 24.18
CA GLU A 133 -2.96 1.86 24.09
C GLU A 133 -4.04 2.36 23.13
N ILE A 134 -4.39 3.66 23.20
CA ILE A 134 -5.35 4.27 22.28
C ILE A 134 -4.80 4.29 20.86
N LEU A 135 -3.59 4.81 20.65
CA LEU A 135 -3.00 4.87 19.32
C LEU A 135 -2.89 3.49 18.68
N PHE A 136 -2.42 2.50 19.45
CA PHE A 136 -2.26 1.12 18.99
C PHE A 136 -3.61 0.49 18.62
N ARG A 137 -4.66 0.74 19.43
CA ARG A 137 -6.02 0.28 19.15
C ARG A 137 -6.57 0.80 17.82
N PHE A 138 -6.47 2.11 17.58
CA PHE A 138 -7.05 2.74 16.38
C PHE A 138 -6.13 2.66 15.14
N ALA A 139 -4.81 2.52 15.30
CA ALA A 139 -3.89 2.27 14.18
C ALA A 139 -3.97 0.85 13.64
N PHE A 140 -4.38 -0.11 14.48
CA PHE A 140 -4.52 -1.52 14.12
C PHE A 140 -5.94 -2.01 14.42
N PRO A 141 -6.97 -1.46 13.75
CA PRO A 141 -8.37 -1.71 14.10
C PRO A 141 -8.77 -3.18 13.95
N LEU A 142 -8.31 -3.86 12.90
CA LEU A 142 -8.61 -5.28 12.67
C LEU A 142 -8.05 -6.19 13.79
N SER A 143 -6.89 -5.86 14.35
CA SER A 143 -6.30 -6.58 15.49
C SER A 143 -7.08 -6.37 16.80
N HIS A 144 -7.99 -5.40 16.83
CA HIS A 144 -8.79 -5.03 18.00
C HIS A 144 -10.30 -5.14 17.74
N SER A 145 -10.71 -5.92 16.72
CA SER A 145 -12.11 -6.10 16.35
C SER A 145 -12.86 -4.79 16.07
N LEU A 146 -12.16 -3.78 15.56
CA LEU A 146 -12.74 -2.52 15.10
C LEU A 146 -12.84 -2.50 13.57
N SER A 147 -13.80 -1.75 13.05
CA SER A 147 -13.91 -1.49 11.61
C SER A 147 -12.81 -0.54 11.12
N LEU A 148 -12.37 -0.75 9.88
CA LEU A 148 -11.54 0.23 9.18
C LEU A 148 -12.33 1.53 8.97
N PHE A 149 -11.66 2.68 9.03
CA PHE A 149 -12.30 3.98 8.79
C PHE A 149 -13.02 4.07 7.44
N ALA A 150 -12.60 3.31 6.44
CA ALA A 150 -13.29 3.22 5.15
C ALA A 150 -14.78 2.84 5.25
N TYR A 151 -15.19 2.11 6.30
CA TYR A 151 -16.60 1.77 6.56
C TYR A 151 -17.34 2.81 7.42
N LEU A 152 -16.60 3.72 8.03
CA LEU A 152 -17.13 4.78 8.89
C LEU A 152 -17.23 6.12 8.15
N ASN A 153 -16.41 6.32 7.10
CA ASN A 153 -16.39 7.53 6.31
C ASN A 153 -17.76 7.80 5.65
N GLN A 154 -18.25 9.03 5.78
CA GLN A 154 -19.54 9.47 5.24
C GLN A 154 -19.40 10.58 4.19
N GLU A 155 -18.17 10.86 3.72
CA GLU A 155 -17.94 11.80 2.63
C GLU A 155 -18.75 11.42 1.37
N LYS A 156 -19.32 12.44 0.72
CA LYS A 156 -20.07 12.29 -0.51
C LYS A 156 -19.36 12.99 -1.64
N PHE A 157 -19.13 12.25 -2.71
CA PHE A 157 -18.55 12.75 -3.94
C PHE A 157 -19.61 12.72 -5.06
N PRO A 158 -19.58 13.67 -6.01
CA PRO A 158 -20.53 13.69 -7.12
C PRO A 158 -20.41 12.45 -8.01
N GLU A 159 -19.21 11.89 -8.15
CA GLU A 159 -18.93 10.69 -8.93
C GLU A 159 -18.79 9.45 -8.06
N ASN A 160 -19.41 8.34 -8.48
CA ASN A 160 -19.25 7.05 -7.82
C ASN A 160 -18.05 6.29 -8.41
N GLY A 161 -16.92 6.32 -7.71
CA GLY A 161 -15.69 5.62 -8.11
C GLY A 161 -15.85 4.12 -8.34
N TRP A 162 -16.82 3.46 -7.68
CA TRP A 162 -17.10 2.03 -7.87
C TRP A 162 -17.68 1.69 -9.25
N SER A 163 -18.22 2.69 -9.96
CA SER A 163 -18.83 2.52 -11.28
C SER A 163 -17.86 2.72 -12.46
N ILE A 164 -16.63 3.17 -12.18
CA ILE A 164 -15.63 3.53 -13.20
C ILE A 164 -15.19 2.29 -14.00
N TYR A 165 -14.82 1.21 -13.31
CA TYR A 165 -14.31 0.01 -13.97
C TYR A 165 -15.41 -1.01 -14.21
N LYS A 166 -15.74 -1.22 -15.48
CA LYS A 166 -16.70 -2.24 -15.92
C LYS A 166 -15.98 -3.28 -16.77
N PRO A 167 -15.76 -4.52 -16.28
CA PRO A 167 -14.92 -5.51 -16.96
C PRO A 167 -15.31 -5.80 -18.41
N VAL A 168 -16.61 -5.93 -18.68
CA VAL A 168 -17.12 -6.22 -20.02
C VAL A 168 -16.91 -5.02 -20.97
N GLU A 169 -17.10 -3.79 -20.50
CA GLU A 169 -16.85 -2.59 -21.30
C GLU A 169 -15.35 -2.43 -21.61
N GLU A 170 -14.46 -2.75 -20.66
CA GLU A 170 -13.01 -2.75 -20.92
C GLU A 170 -12.63 -3.78 -21.98
N PHE A 171 -13.18 -4.99 -21.93
CA PHE A 171 -12.96 -5.98 -23.00
C PHE A 171 -13.53 -5.53 -24.35
N ARG A 172 -14.73 -4.90 -24.37
CA ARG A 172 -15.27 -4.29 -25.61
C ARG A 172 -14.37 -3.20 -26.16
N ARG A 173 -13.79 -2.34 -25.31
CA ARG A 173 -12.82 -1.31 -25.71
C ARG A 173 -11.58 -1.92 -26.38
N GLN A 174 -11.23 -3.16 -26.04
CA GLN A 174 -10.14 -3.92 -26.66
C GLN A 174 -10.58 -4.71 -27.91
N GLY A 175 -11.87 -4.70 -28.28
CA GLY A 175 -12.40 -5.42 -29.44
C GLY A 175 -12.78 -6.89 -29.15
N LEU A 176 -13.18 -7.18 -27.91
CA LEU A 176 -13.65 -8.49 -27.47
C LEU A 176 -15.15 -8.48 -27.11
N PRO A 177 -15.87 -9.61 -27.27
CA PRO A 177 -15.41 -10.87 -27.85
C PRO A 177 -15.18 -10.77 -29.38
N ASN A 178 -14.46 -11.72 -29.95
CA ASN A 178 -14.27 -11.87 -31.40
C ASN A 178 -14.21 -13.36 -31.79
N ASN A 179 -13.85 -13.66 -33.04
CA ASN A 179 -13.77 -15.05 -33.54
C ASN A 179 -12.63 -15.88 -32.93
N LYS A 180 -11.70 -15.26 -32.18
CA LYS A 180 -10.54 -15.94 -31.57
C LYS A 180 -10.58 -15.95 -30.05
N TRP A 181 -11.29 -15.02 -29.43
CA TRP A 181 -11.38 -14.83 -27.98
C TRP A 181 -12.82 -14.60 -27.54
N ARG A 182 -13.24 -15.33 -26.51
CA ARG A 182 -14.59 -15.22 -25.93
C ARG A 182 -14.52 -14.71 -24.49
N ILE A 183 -15.58 -14.03 -24.07
CA ILE A 183 -15.81 -13.69 -22.67
C ILE A 183 -16.52 -14.88 -22.02
N THR A 184 -16.06 -15.29 -20.84
CA THR A 184 -16.66 -16.35 -20.04
C THR A 184 -17.03 -15.85 -18.66
N PHE A 185 -18.13 -16.40 -18.12
CA PHE A 185 -18.65 -16.14 -16.79
C PHE A 185 -18.54 -17.37 -15.88
N ILE A 186 -17.72 -18.36 -16.26
CA ILE A 186 -17.47 -19.58 -15.47
C ILE A 186 -17.04 -19.26 -14.03
N ASN A 187 -16.36 -18.13 -13.80
CA ASN A 187 -15.90 -17.70 -12.49
C ASN A 187 -16.85 -16.70 -11.80
N LYS A 188 -18.12 -16.59 -12.22
CA LYS A 188 -19.09 -15.61 -11.66
C LYS A 188 -19.27 -15.71 -10.14
N ASN A 189 -19.14 -16.93 -9.61
CA ASN A 189 -19.27 -17.25 -8.20
C ASN A 189 -17.91 -17.53 -7.53
N TYR A 190 -16.81 -17.26 -8.22
CA TYR A 190 -15.44 -17.53 -7.75
C TYR A 190 -15.07 -19.02 -7.59
N ASP A 191 -15.89 -19.94 -8.12
CA ASP A 191 -15.70 -21.40 -8.01
C ASP A 191 -14.46 -21.93 -8.77
N LEU A 192 -14.10 -21.30 -9.90
CA LEU A 192 -12.93 -21.73 -10.69
C LEU A 192 -11.63 -21.23 -10.05
N CYS A 193 -11.63 -19.97 -9.59
CA CYS A 193 -10.49 -19.33 -8.95
C CYS A 193 -10.98 -18.14 -8.09
N ASP A 194 -10.87 -18.32 -6.77
CA ASP A 194 -11.27 -17.36 -5.74
C ASP A 194 -10.59 -15.98 -5.83
N THR A 195 -9.38 -15.96 -6.38
CA THR A 195 -8.54 -14.76 -6.51
C THR A 195 -8.52 -14.16 -7.92
N TYR A 196 -9.40 -14.61 -8.81
CA TYR A 196 -9.61 -14.07 -10.16
C TYR A 196 -10.92 -13.28 -10.25
N PRO A 197 -11.08 -12.38 -11.24
CA PRO A 197 -12.33 -11.68 -11.44
C PRO A 197 -13.44 -12.62 -11.93
N THR A 198 -14.68 -12.15 -11.84
CA THR A 198 -15.88 -12.89 -12.27
C THR A 198 -16.03 -12.99 -13.79
N VAL A 199 -15.35 -12.11 -14.52
CA VAL A 199 -15.36 -12.03 -15.98
C VAL A 199 -13.95 -12.32 -16.49
N LEU A 200 -13.81 -13.35 -17.32
CA LEU A 200 -12.53 -13.76 -17.90
C LEU A 200 -12.61 -13.76 -19.44
N ALA A 201 -11.50 -13.48 -20.10
CA ALA A 201 -11.36 -13.62 -21.54
C ALA A 201 -10.41 -14.78 -21.86
N VAL A 202 -10.90 -15.74 -22.65
CA VAL A 202 -10.23 -17.03 -22.94
C VAL A 202 -10.31 -17.35 -24.44
N PRO A 203 -9.47 -18.25 -24.98
CA PRO A 203 -9.54 -18.63 -26.40
C PRO A 203 -10.93 -19.15 -26.76
N PHE A 204 -11.45 -18.73 -27.92
CA PHE A 204 -12.81 -19.05 -28.37
C PHE A 204 -13.08 -20.57 -28.39
N LYS A 205 -12.08 -21.35 -28.83
CA LYS A 205 -12.16 -22.81 -28.93
C LYS A 205 -12.08 -23.56 -27.60
N SER A 206 -11.74 -22.90 -26.49
CA SER A 206 -11.66 -23.56 -25.18
C SER A 206 -13.05 -23.76 -24.59
N THR A 207 -13.34 -24.97 -24.10
CA THR A 207 -14.60 -25.31 -23.41
C THR A 207 -14.50 -25.04 -21.91
N GLU A 208 -15.63 -24.98 -21.19
CA GLU A 208 -15.59 -24.80 -19.73
C GLU A 208 -14.87 -25.95 -19.00
N ASP A 209 -15.00 -27.18 -19.50
CA ASP A 209 -14.33 -28.33 -18.90
C ASP A 209 -12.81 -28.30 -19.14
N ASP A 210 -12.35 -27.77 -20.29
CA ASP A 210 -10.93 -27.48 -20.48
C ASP A 210 -10.43 -26.50 -19.41
N LEU A 211 -11.16 -25.41 -19.17
CA LEU A 211 -10.77 -24.41 -18.16
C LEU A 211 -10.66 -25.02 -16.75
N LYS A 212 -11.60 -25.89 -16.38
CA LYS A 212 -11.57 -26.61 -15.09
C LYS A 212 -10.35 -27.52 -14.99
N ARG A 213 -10.03 -28.28 -16.05
CA ARG A 213 -8.86 -29.17 -16.08
C ARG A 213 -7.56 -28.38 -15.98
N VAL A 214 -7.42 -27.27 -16.72
CA VAL A 214 -6.26 -26.37 -16.65
C VAL A 214 -6.12 -25.76 -15.25
N ALA A 215 -7.23 -25.38 -14.60
CA ALA A 215 -7.21 -24.81 -13.26
C ALA A 215 -6.62 -25.76 -12.21
N THR A 216 -6.78 -27.08 -12.38
CA THR A 216 -6.17 -28.07 -11.47
C THR A 216 -4.63 -28.09 -11.53
N PHE A 217 -4.05 -27.63 -12.64
CA PHE A 217 -2.60 -27.65 -12.86
C PHE A 217 -1.93 -26.29 -12.64
N ARG A 218 -2.70 -25.22 -12.58
CA ARG A 218 -2.21 -23.87 -12.31
C ARG A 218 -2.36 -23.55 -10.83
N SER A 219 -1.28 -23.10 -10.19
CA SER A 219 -1.30 -22.80 -8.75
C SER A 219 -2.46 -21.86 -8.36
N ARG A 220 -3.31 -22.31 -7.42
CA ARG A 220 -4.54 -21.62 -6.99
C ARG A 220 -5.60 -21.42 -8.10
N GLY A 221 -5.62 -22.26 -9.12
CA GLY A 221 -6.62 -22.17 -10.21
C GLY A 221 -6.43 -20.97 -11.14
N ARG A 222 -5.30 -20.24 -11.05
CA ARG A 222 -5.07 -19.01 -11.82
C ARG A 222 -4.60 -19.33 -13.25
N ILE A 223 -5.55 -19.80 -14.06
CA ILE A 223 -5.34 -20.19 -15.46
C ILE A 223 -4.86 -19.02 -16.33
N PRO A 224 -4.24 -19.29 -17.50
CA PRO A 224 -3.91 -18.25 -18.47
C PRO A 224 -5.16 -17.55 -19.02
N VAL A 225 -5.27 -16.25 -18.75
CA VAL A 225 -6.39 -15.40 -19.21
C VAL A 225 -5.87 -14.14 -19.87
N LEU A 226 -6.59 -13.66 -20.89
CA LEU A 226 -6.24 -12.45 -21.61
C LEU A 226 -6.34 -11.23 -20.68
N SER A 227 -5.28 -10.43 -20.68
CA SER A 227 -5.24 -9.13 -20.01
C SER A 227 -5.23 -7.97 -20.98
N TRP A 228 -4.62 -8.15 -22.15
CA TRP A 228 -4.55 -7.13 -23.17
C TRP A 228 -4.44 -7.74 -24.57
N ILE A 229 -5.00 -7.07 -25.58
CA ILE A 229 -4.84 -7.39 -26.99
C ILE A 229 -4.50 -6.13 -27.80
N HIS A 230 -3.49 -6.24 -28.67
CA HIS A 230 -3.10 -5.17 -29.57
C HIS A 230 -4.14 -4.97 -30.66
N ARG A 231 -4.54 -3.72 -30.92
CA ARG A 231 -5.63 -3.43 -31.86
C ARG A 231 -5.33 -3.84 -33.30
N GLU A 232 -4.11 -3.62 -33.77
CA GLU A 232 -3.71 -3.88 -35.16
C GLU A 232 -3.20 -5.31 -35.35
N ASN A 233 -2.00 -5.62 -34.83
CA ASN A 233 -1.36 -6.93 -35.03
C ASN A 233 -1.95 -8.09 -34.19
N LYS A 234 -2.97 -7.82 -33.36
CA LYS A 234 -3.68 -8.79 -32.52
C LYS A 234 -2.83 -9.54 -31.47
N ALA A 235 -1.57 -9.15 -31.27
CA ALA A 235 -0.71 -9.70 -30.23
C ALA A 235 -1.36 -9.58 -28.84
N VAL A 236 -1.34 -10.67 -28.07
CA VAL A 236 -1.97 -10.73 -26.75
C VAL A 236 -0.97 -10.73 -25.61
N ILE A 237 -1.38 -10.19 -24.47
CA ILE A 237 -0.74 -10.41 -23.17
C ILE A 237 -1.70 -11.26 -22.34
N VAL A 238 -1.26 -12.45 -21.98
CA VAL A 238 -1.96 -13.37 -21.09
C VAL A 238 -1.23 -13.46 -19.75
N ARG A 239 -1.98 -13.67 -18.66
CA ARG A 239 -1.43 -13.82 -17.31
C ARG A 239 -1.93 -15.11 -16.66
N CYS A 240 -1.08 -15.76 -15.88
CA CYS A 240 -1.38 -16.97 -15.11
C CYS A 240 -0.51 -17.05 -13.85
N SER A 241 -0.73 -18.07 -13.03
CA SER A 241 0.25 -18.56 -12.06
C SER A 241 1.19 -19.60 -12.67
N GLN A 242 2.24 -19.94 -11.92
CA GLN A 242 3.11 -21.08 -12.24
C GLN A 242 2.33 -22.40 -12.39
N PRO A 243 2.80 -23.31 -13.27
CA PRO A 243 2.28 -24.68 -13.35
C PRO A 243 2.75 -25.54 -12.16
N LEU A 244 1.97 -26.56 -11.81
CA LEU A 244 2.22 -27.50 -10.71
C LEU A 244 3.00 -28.74 -11.18
N VAL A 245 4.15 -28.49 -11.80
CA VAL A 245 5.02 -29.53 -12.39
C VAL A 245 5.64 -30.42 -11.30
N GLY A 246 6.12 -29.82 -10.22
CA GLY A 246 6.83 -30.49 -9.14
C GLY A 246 8.15 -31.14 -9.57
N MET A 247 8.81 -31.81 -8.62
CA MET A 247 10.06 -32.52 -8.88
C MET A 247 9.91 -33.71 -9.83
N SER A 248 8.75 -34.36 -9.82
CA SER A 248 8.46 -35.53 -10.66
C SER A 248 8.19 -35.16 -12.14
N GLY A 249 8.25 -33.88 -12.52
CA GLY A 249 8.03 -33.47 -13.91
C GLY A 249 6.60 -33.74 -14.38
N LYS A 250 5.59 -33.52 -13.53
CA LYS A 250 4.18 -33.73 -13.92
C LYS A 250 3.82 -32.84 -15.10
N ARG A 251 3.06 -33.43 -16.01
CA ARG A 251 2.52 -32.77 -17.20
C ARG A 251 1.01 -32.73 -17.14
N ASN A 252 0.42 -31.78 -17.85
CA ASN A 252 -1.02 -31.70 -18.02
C ASN A 252 -1.33 -31.40 -19.50
N LYS A 253 -1.91 -32.39 -20.18
CA LYS A 253 -2.22 -32.29 -21.62
C LYS A 253 -3.24 -31.20 -21.92
N ASP A 254 -4.15 -30.92 -20.98
CA ASP A 254 -5.13 -29.84 -21.13
C ASP A 254 -4.45 -28.46 -21.05
N ASP A 255 -3.48 -28.27 -20.15
CA ASP A 255 -2.68 -27.03 -20.06
C ASP A 255 -1.82 -26.82 -21.31
N GLU A 256 -1.12 -27.87 -21.76
CA GLU A 256 -0.34 -27.86 -23.00
C GLU A 256 -1.22 -27.49 -24.21
N ARG A 257 -2.37 -28.15 -24.35
CA ARG A 257 -3.36 -27.85 -25.40
C ARG A 257 -3.92 -26.43 -25.27
N TYR A 258 -4.17 -25.97 -24.05
CA TYR A 258 -4.73 -24.64 -23.81
C TYR A 258 -3.74 -23.54 -24.21
N LEU A 259 -2.44 -23.71 -23.94
CA LEU A 259 -1.41 -22.81 -24.45
C LEU A 259 -1.33 -22.86 -25.98
N ASP A 260 -1.47 -24.02 -26.61
CA ASP A 260 -1.59 -24.10 -28.07
C ASP A 260 -2.84 -23.38 -28.61
N LEU A 261 -3.97 -23.41 -27.91
CA LEU A 261 -5.15 -22.63 -28.30
C LEU A 261 -4.89 -21.12 -28.24
N ILE A 262 -4.12 -20.64 -27.25
CA ILE A 262 -3.69 -19.23 -27.18
C ILE A 262 -2.78 -18.90 -28.35
N ARG A 263 -1.85 -19.80 -28.67
CA ARG A 263 -0.93 -19.67 -29.81
C ARG A 263 -1.68 -19.58 -31.14
N GLU A 264 -2.60 -20.51 -31.38
CA GLU A 264 -3.50 -20.54 -32.55
C GLU A 264 -4.35 -19.26 -32.62
N ALA A 265 -4.89 -18.78 -31.50
CA ALA A 265 -5.67 -17.55 -31.45
C ALA A 265 -4.85 -16.28 -31.76
N ASN A 266 -3.52 -16.37 -31.73
CA ASN A 266 -2.60 -15.28 -32.02
C ASN A 266 -1.87 -15.43 -33.37
N ASP A 267 -2.23 -16.44 -34.17
CA ASP A 267 -1.58 -16.79 -35.46
C ASP A 267 -0.04 -16.82 -35.37
N THR A 268 0.52 -17.22 -34.23
CA THR A 268 1.98 -17.31 -34.04
C THR A 268 2.46 -18.75 -34.10
N THR A 269 3.68 -18.96 -34.57
CA THR A 269 4.33 -20.28 -34.57
C THR A 269 4.85 -20.66 -33.19
N LYS A 270 5.20 -19.68 -32.35
CA LYS A 270 5.76 -19.88 -31.01
C LYS A 270 5.22 -18.85 -30.01
N LEU A 271 4.90 -19.29 -28.80
CA LEU A 271 4.59 -18.41 -27.67
C LEU A 271 5.87 -18.05 -26.93
N THR A 272 5.91 -16.84 -26.36
CA THR A 272 6.96 -16.46 -25.40
C THR A 272 6.33 -16.37 -24.01
N ILE A 273 6.79 -17.21 -23.10
CA ILE A 273 6.40 -17.26 -21.70
C ILE A 273 7.45 -16.49 -20.91
N TYR A 274 7.03 -15.40 -20.28
CA TYR A 274 7.89 -14.61 -19.40
C TYR A 274 7.63 -15.01 -17.95
N ASP A 275 8.55 -15.77 -17.36
CA ASP A 275 8.55 -15.99 -15.92
C ASP A 275 9.26 -14.81 -15.24
N ALA A 276 8.52 -14.09 -14.40
CA ALA A 276 9.05 -12.95 -13.69
C ALA A 276 10.26 -13.32 -12.81
N ARG A 277 10.33 -14.55 -12.30
CA ARG A 277 11.33 -14.96 -11.32
C ARG A 277 12.73 -15.08 -11.94
N PRO A 278 13.79 -15.00 -11.12
CA PRO A 278 15.06 -15.60 -11.46
C PRO A 278 14.93 -17.12 -11.63
N SER A 279 15.68 -17.70 -12.55
CA SER A 279 15.69 -19.15 -12.81
C SER A 279 15.87 -19.98 -11.53
N VAL A 280 16.82 -19.60 -10.66
CA VAL A 280 17.06 -20.29 -9.37
C VAL A 280 15.82 -20.33 -8.46
N ASN A 281 15.00 -19.27 -8.45
CA ASN A 281 13.78 -19.23 -7.67
C ASN A 281 12.68 -20.08 -8.32
N ALA A 282 12.64 -20.16 -9.64
CA ALA A 282 11.72 -21.04 -10.35
C ALA A 282 12.04 -22.52 -10.10
N VAL A 283 13.34 -22.89 -10.09
CA VAL A 283 13.82 -24.22 -9.72
C VAL A 283 13.47 -24.57 -8.27
N ALA A 284 13.67 -23.63 -7.33
CA ALA A 284 13.27 -23.84 -5.93
C ALA A 284 11.74 -24.04 -5.77
N ASN A 285 10.93 -23.35 -6.58
CA ASN A 285 9.48 -23.60 -6.60
C ASN A 285 9.13 -24.97 -7.20
N LYS A 286 9.88 -25.44 -8.20
CA LYS A 286 9.73 -26.82 -8.72
C LYS A 286 9.96 -27.86 -7.63
N ALA A 287 10.93 -27.64 -6.75
CA ALA A 287 11.20 -28.50 -5.59
C ALA A 287 10.04 -28.55 -4.57
N THR A 288 9.16 -27.53 -4.54
CA THR A 288 8.03 -27.43 -3.61
C THR A 288 6.67 -27.69 -4.28
N GLY A 289 6.66 -28.30 -5.46
CA GLY A 289 5.44 -28.71 -6.17
C GLY A 289 4.93 -27.73 -7.23
N GLY A 290 5.53 -26.54 -7.34
CA GLY A 290 5.29 -25.59 -8.43
C GLY A 290 6.18 -25.91 -9.65
N GLY A 291 6.68 -24.87 -10.33
CA GLY A 291 7.62 -25.04 -11.43
C GLY A 291 7.45 -24.00 -12.53
N TYR A 292 7.82 -24.38 -13.74
CA TYR A 292 7.78 -23.59 -14.96
C TYR A 292 7.60 -24.52 -16.16
N GLU A 293 7.17 -23.97 -17.28
CA GLU A 293 6.98 -24.67 -18.55
C GLU A 293 8.33 -25.13 -19.13
N GLY A 294 8.57 -26.45 -19.21
CA GLY A 294 9.79 -27.06 -19.76
C GLY A 294 9.70 -27.38 -21.25
N ASP A 295 10.60 -28.24 -21.73
CA ASP A 295 10.71 -28.64 -23.16
C ASP A 295 9.46 -29.37 -23.67
N GLU A 296 8.59 -29.83 -22.77
CA GLU A 296 7.30 -30.43 -23.10
C GLU A 296 6.37 -29.47 -23.84
N TYR A 297 6.55 -28.16 -23.64
CA TYR A 297 5.81 -27.10 -24.31
C TYR A 297 6.50 -26.72 -25.63
N GLN A 298 6.44 -27.62 -26.60
CA GLN A 298 7.21 -27.56 -27.86
C GLN A 298 7.08 -26.23 -28.63
N ASN A 299 5.90 -25.61 -28.57
CA ASN A 299 5.61 -24.35 -29.27
C ASN A 299 5.73 -23.12 -28.36
N ALA A 300 6.52 -23.21 -27.29
CA ALA A 300 6.76 -22.11 -26.36
C ALA A 300 8.25 -21.87 -26.12
N GLU A 301 8.60 -20.65 -25.74
CA GLU A 301 9.91 -20.24 -25.28
C GLU A 301 9.79 -19.62 -23.90
N LEU A 302 10.58 -20.12 -22.95
CA LEU A 302 10.59 -19.58 -21.59
C LEU A 302 11.74 -18.57 -21.41
N VAL A 303 11.41 -17.39 -20.88
CA VAL A 303 12.37 -16.34 -20.55
C VAL A 303 12.21 -15.93 -19.10
N PHE A 304 13.30 -16.00 -18.32
CA PHE A 304 13.35 -15.52 -16.94
C PHE A 304 13.71 -14.03 -16.86
N LEU A 305 12.92 -13.25 -16.11
CA LEU A 305 13.10 -11.80 -16.00
C LEU A 305 13.95 -11.35 -14.80
N ASP A 306 14.33 -12.27 -13.91
CA ASP A 306 15.15 -12.01 -12.72
C ASP A 306 14.53 -11.02 -11.70
N ILE A 307 13.20 -10.96 -11.61
CA ILE A 307 12.47 -10.17 -10.61
C ILE A 307 12.43 -10.93 -9.28
N GLN A 308 13.16 -10.42 -8.28
CA GLN A 308 13.22 -11.04 -6.96
C GLN A 308 11.87 -10.99 -6.22
N ASN A 309 11.72 -11.89 -5.25
CA ASN A 309 10.48 -12.03 -4.47
C ASN A 309 10.21 -10.85 -3.53
N ILE A 310 9.04 -10.86 -2.90
CA ILE A 310 8.54 -9.79 -2.03
C ILE A 310 9.44 -9.50 -0.83
N HIS A 311 10.17 -10.49 -0.31
CA HIS A 311 11.06 -10.32 0.84
C HIS A 311 12.27 -9.47 0.47
N VAL A 312 12.83 -9.72 -0.72
CA VAL A 312 13.94 -8.93 -1.26
C VAL A 312 13.49 -7.50 -1.55
N MET A 313 12.29 -7.30 -2.08
CA MET A 313 11.75 -5.97 -2.34
C MET A 313 11.45 -5.20 -1.05
N ARG A 314 10.95 -5.88 0.00
CA ARG A 314 10.72 -5.28 1.32
C ARG A 314 12.04 -4.84 1.97
N GLU A 315 13.07 -5.68 1.92
CA GLU A 315 14.39 -5.35 2.44
C GLU A 315 15.04 -4.21 1.64
N SER A 316 14.85 -4.17 0.33
CA SER A 316 15.28 -3.08 -0.55
C SER A 316 14.67 -1.74 -0.13
N LEU A 317 13.34 -1.70 0.13
CA LEU A 317 12.66 -0.50 0.61
C LEU A 317 13.13 -0.07 2.01
N LYS A 318 13.36 -1.03 2.91
CA LYS A 318 13.87 -0.75 4.25
C LYS A 318 15.24 -0.07 4.20
N LYS A 319 16.18 -0.61 3.42
CA LYS A 319 17.50 0.01 3.21
C LYS A 319 17.40 1.40 2.58
N LEU A 320 16.45 1.60 1.67
CA LEU A 320 16.20 2.93 1.11
C LEU A 320 15.73 3.91 2.20
N LYS A 321 14.82 3.49 3.09
CA LYS A 321 14.35 4.31 4.21
C LYS A 321 15.51 4.77 5.10
N ASP A 322 16.40 3.85 5.44
CA ASP A 322 17.51 4.11 6.37
C ASP A 322 18.52 5.16 5.85
N ILE A 323 18.60 5.38 4.53
CA ILE A 323 19.50 6.38 3.93
C ILE A 323 18.82 7.72 3.64
N VAL A 324 17.49 7.75 3.46
CA VAL A 324 16.76 8.97 3.08
C VAL A 324 16.15 9.71 4.26
N TYR A 325 15.92 9.04 5.40
CA TYR A 325 15.27 9.63 6.57
C TYR A 325 16.03 9.28 7.87
N PRO A 326 16.20 10.21 8.83
CA PRO A 326 15.67 11.57 8.84
C PRO A 326 16.45 12.57 7.98
N THR A 327 17.78 12.47 7.97
CA THR A 327 18.64 13.32 7.16
C THR A 327 19.31 12.47 6.11
N TRP A 328 19.38 13.01 4.89
CA TRP A 328 20.24 12.44 3.85
C TRP A 328 21.68 12.44 4.36
N ARG A 329 22.22 11.27 4.68
CA ARG A 329 23.65 11.15 4.99
C ARG A 329 24.41 11.09 3.67
N ASN A 330 25.08 12.18 3.31
CA ASN A 330 26.09 12.13 2.26
C ASN A 330 27.27 11.31 2.81
N PRO A 331 27.59 10.13 2.27
CA PRO A 331 28.58 9.24 2.86
C PRO A 331 29.98 9.63 2.40
N THR A 332 30.51 10.74 2.90
CA THR A 332 31.92 11.12 2.67
C THR A 332 32.93 10.17 3.33
N GLY A 333 32.47 9.16 4.09
CA GLY A 333 33.30 8.13 4.73
C GLY A 333 33.12 6.71 4.17
N CYS A 334 32.38 6.51 3.08
CA CYS A 334 32.22 5.19 2.47
C CYS A 334 32.89 5.24 1.07
N PRO A 335 34.00 4.52 0.82
CA PRO A 335 34.72 4.58 -0.47
C PRO A 335 33.93 4.00 -1.65
N ALA A 336 32.66 3.63 -1.45
CA ALA A 336 31.78 3.03 -2.43
C ALA A 336 30.53 3.89 -2.67
N TRP A 337 30.67 5.18 -2.94
CA TRP A 337 29.58 6.01 -3.49
C TRP A 337 30.00 6.70 -4.79
N SER A 338 29.94 5.93 -5.87
CA SER A 338 29.60 6.43 -7.20
C SER A 338 28.06 6.49 -7.29
N PRO A 339 27.43 7.29 -8.18
CA PRO A 339 25.99 7.24 -8.46
C PRO A 339 25.45 5.81 -8.73
N HIS A 340 26.36 4.87 -8.99
CA HIS A 340 26.13 3.44 -9.18
C HIS A 340 26.23 2.55 -7.94
N THR A 341 26.50 3.02 -6.73
CA THR A 341 26.74 2.09 -5.60
C THR A 341 25.76 2.26 -4.44
N GLY A 342 25.38 3.47 -4.06
CA GLY A 342 24.39 3.67 -2.99
C GLY A 342 22.93 3.32 -3.35
N TRP A 343 22.55 3.62 -4.58
CA TRP A 343 21.28 3.17 -5.17
C TRP A 343 21.31 1.68 -5.56
N ASN A 344 22.50 1.09 -5.67
CA ASN A 344 22.71 -0.33 -5.93
C ASN A 344 22.78 -1.18 -4.65
N THR A 345 23.21 -0.62 -3.51
CA THR A 345 23.24 -1.31 -2.21
C THR A 345 21.84 -1.49 -1.61
N SER A 346 20.94 -0.51 -1.79
CA SER A 346 19.50 -0.74 -1.62
C SER A 346 18.95 -1.62 -2.75
N SER A 347 19.64 -1.62 -3.90
CA SER A 347 19.23 -2.21 -5.17
C SER A 347 17.92 -1.63 -5.71
N TRP A 348 17.38 -0.55 -5.13
CA TRP A 348 16.07 -0.02 -5.50
C TRP A 348 16.06 0.46 -6.96
N CYS A 349 17.09 1.22 -7.38
CA CYS A 349 17.22 1.66 -8.77
C CYS A 349 17.61 0.52 -9.72
N CYS A 350 18.44 -0.43 -9.28
CA CYS A 350 18.76 -1.65 -10.04
C CYS A 350 17.53 -2.52 -10.31
N ARG A 351 16.52 -2.44 -9.43
CA ARG A 351 15.23 -3.15 -9.52
C ARG A 351 14.11 -2.24 -10.03
N GLY A 352 14.41 -0.97 -10.32
CA GLY A 352 13.51 0.03 -10.88
C GLY A 352 13.59 0.14 -12.41
N PRO A 353 12.80 1.05 -13.03
CA PRO A 353 12.56 1.19 -14.48
C PRO A 353 13.80 1.14 -15.40
N SER A 354 14.97 1.56 -14.91
CA SER A 354 16.20 1.74 -15.68
C SER A 354 16.82 0.42 -16.17
N ARG A 355 16.76 -0.68 -15.40
CA ARG A 355 17.21 -2.01 -15.87
C ARG A 355 16.13 -2.73 -16.71
N TRP A 356 14.86 -2.37 -16.55
CA TRP A 356 13.74 -2.95 -17.31
C TRP A 356 13.66 -2.45 -18.75
N ARG A 357 14.25 -1.27 -19.06
CA ARG A 357 14.36 -0.78 -20.44
C ARG A 357 15.21 -1.68 -21.35
N THR A 358 16.18 -2.43 -20.79
CA THR A 358 17.07 -3.28 -21.58
C THR A 358 16.61 -4.73 -21.69
N LYS A 359 15.76 -5.22 -20.77
CA LYS A 359 15.25 -6.61 -20.78
C LYS A 359 13.79 -6.79 -21.24
N CYS A 360 12.90 -5.80 -21.06
CA CYS A 360 11.51 -5.90 -21.53
C CYS A 360 11.39 -5.29 -22.95
N PRO A 361 10.85 -6.03 -23.95
CA PRO A 361 10.52 -5.46 -25.27
C PRO A 361 9.73 -4.16 -25.12
N ALA A 362 9.92 -3.21 -26.06
CA ALA A 362 9.37 -1.85 -25.92
C ALA A 362 7.85 -1.82 -25.59
N GLY A 363 7.09 -2.81 -26.09
CA GLY A 363 5.64 -2.96 -25.84
C GLY A 363 5.22 -3.52 -24.47
N THR A 364 6.13 -4.07 -23.65
CA THR A 364 5.79 -4.70 -22.35
C THR A 364 6.36 -3.97 -21.13
N ARG A 365 7.09 -2.86 -21.33
CA ARG A 365 7.72 -2.07 -20.25
C ARG A 365 6.73 -1.53 -19.21
N TRP A 366 5.52 -1.15 -19.65
CA TRP A 366 4.43 -0.74 -18.75
C TRP A 366 3.98 -1.88 -17.83
N TRP A 367 3.95 -3.12 -18.33
CA TRP A 367 3.57 -4.30 -17.57
C TRP A 367 4.61 -4.70 -16.51
N CYS A 368 5.91 -4.66 -16.86
CA CYS A 368 7.01 -4.88 -15.91
C CYS A 368 6.93 -3.89 -14.72
N THR A 369 6.44 -2.67 -14.97
CA THR A 369 6.23 -1.62 -13.95
C THR A 369 4.93 -1.82 -13.15
N ALA A 370 3.85 -2.32 -13.78
CA ALA A 370 2.58 -2.59 -13.10
C ALA A 370 2.62 -3.86 -12.22
N ALA A 371 3.36 -4.89 -12.64
CA ALA A 371 3.53 -6.13 -11.88
C ALA A 371 4.20 -5.87 -10.51
N THR A 372 5.16 -4.93 -10.43
CA THR A 372 5.78 -4.52 -9.17
C THR A 372 4.86 -3.67 -8.30
N ALA A 373 4.00 -2.83 -8.89
CA ALA A 373 2.98 -2.09 -8.15
C ALA A 373 1.88 -3.00 -7.55
N GLY A 374 1.53 -4.10 -8.24
CA GLY A 374 0.57 -5.10 -7.76
C GLY A 374 1.09 -6.02 -6.66
N ILE A 375 2.41 -6.25 -6.59
CA ILE A 375 3.06 -7.05 -5.55
C ILE A 375 2.96 -6.39 -4.15
N GLY A 376 2.76 -5.06 -4.09
CA GLY A 376 2.58 -4.32 -2.83
C GLY A 376 1.14 -4.28 -2.28
N ARG A 377 0.15 -4.86 -2.97
CA ARG A 377 -1.28 -4.82 -2.57
C ARG A 377 -1.91 -6.17 -2.25
N LEU A 378 -1.11 -7.23 -2.14
CA LEU A 378 -1.56 -8.54 -1.64
C LEU A 378 -0.88 -8.84 -0.31
N SER A 379 -1.37 -8.20 0.75
CA SER A 379 -1.19 -8.60 2.14
C SER A 379 -2.41 -8.17 2.93
#